data_AF-A0A430I205-F1
#
_entry.id   AF-A0A430I205-F1
#
_cell.length_a   1.000
_cell.length_b   1.000
_cell.length_c   1.000
_cell.angle_alpha   90.00
_cell.angle_beta   90.00
_cell.angle_gamma   90.00
#
_symmetry.space_group_name_H-M   'P 1'
#
loop_
_entity.id
_entity.type
_entity.pdbx_description
1 polymer ?
#
loop_
_entity_poly.entity_id
_entity_poly.type
_entity_poly.pdbx_seq_one_letter_code
_entity_poly.pdbx_strand_id
1 'polypeptide(L)'
;MNINHLNTPPAVAATLRTREAETLRDLHSILHHPRSLARPTANWRPPSKALPGGDLTMTLTRRRVGERAKARVLGYGGEREPVYLITLRITDQHRAVDPVLAEGWVRALVDDELIDSVHEVPSGHAATFVWLVDRHFVPIPSPASLFVGFTQAA
;
A
#
# COMPACT_ATOMS: atom_id res chain seq x y z
N MET A 1 -32.47 2.76 1.51
CA MET A 1 -31.48 1.83 2.09
C MET A 1 -30.23 2.65 2.38
N ASN A 2 -30.07 3.14 3.62
CA ASN A 2 -29.03 4.12 3.98
C ASN A 2 -27.66 3.43 4.14
N ILE A 3 -26.64 3.98 3.48
CA ILE A 3 -25.29 3.42 3.32
C ILE A 3 -24.34 3.95 4.42
N ASN A 4 -24.83 4.17 5.65
CA ASN A 4 -24.09 4.87 6.72
C ASN A 4 -23.32 3.95 7.68
N HIS A 5 -23.08 2.68 7.33
CA HIS A 5 -22.35 1.73 8.20
C HIS A 5 -20.85 1.62 7.88
N LEU A 6 -20.33 2.38 6.91
CA LEU A 6 -18.93 2.38 6.51
C LEU A 6 -18.10 3.41 7.30
N ASN A 7 -18.20 3.40 8.63
CA ASN A 7 -17.46 4.36 9.46
C ASN A 7 -16.13 3.82 9.98
N THR A 8 -15.79 2.57 9.68
CA THR A 8 -14.52 1.96 10.13
C THR A 8 -13.77 1.34 8.96
N PRO A 9 -12.43 1.40 8.94
CA PRO A 9 -11.63 0.79 7.88
C PRO A 9 -11.92 -0.70 7.65
N PRO A 10 -12.09 -1.56 8.68
CA PRO A 10 -12.44 -2.97 8.46
C PRO A 10 -13.81 -3.17 7.78
N ALA A 11 -14.82 -2.36 8.13
CA ALA A 11 -16.14 -2.44 7.50
C ALA A 11 -16.09 -2.02 6.02
N VAL A 12 -15.29 -0.98 5.71
CA VAL A 12 -15.00 -0.58 4.33
C VAL A 12 -14.30 -1.70 3.58
N ALA A 13 -13.24 -2.29 4.16
CA ALA A 13 -12.49 -3.39 3.54
C ALA A 13 -13.39 -4.59 3.20
N ALA A 14 -14.24 -5.03 4.14
CA ALA A 14 -15.18 -6.13 3.90
C ALA A 14 -16.14 -5.83 2.74
N THR A 15 -16.63 -4.59 2.65
CA THR A 15 -17.50 -4.15 1.56
C THR A 15 -16.76 -4.11 0.23
N LEU A 16 -15.53 -3.60 0.20
CA LEU A 16 -14.68 -3.58 -0.99
C LEU A 16 -14.36 -4.99 -1.48
N ARG A 17 -13.99 -5.92 -0.60
CA ARG A 17 -13.76 -7.33 -0.96
C ARG A 17 -15.00 -7.97 -1.60
N THR A 18 -16.20 -7.59 -1.16
CA THR A 18 -17.47 -8.11 -1.67
C THR A 18 -17.85 -7.47 -3.02
N ARG A 19 -17.73 -6.15 -3.14
CA ARG A 19 -18.28 -5.38 -4.28
C ARG A 19 -17.26 -5.11 -5.38
N GLU A 20 -16.00 -5.00 -5.02
CA GLU A 20 -14.92 -4.51 -5.88
C GLU A 20 -13.84 -5.57 -6.13
N ALA A 21 -14.23 -6.85 -6.12
CA ALA A 21 -13.32 -7.99 -6.26
C ALA A 21 -12.47 -7.94 -7.55
N GLU A 22 -13.02 -7.41 -8.64
CA GLU A 22 -12.26 -7.21 -9.89
C GLU A 22 -11.19 -6.14 -9.73
N THR A 23 -11.53 -5.00 -9.11
CA THR A 23 -10.57 -3.94 -8.82
C THR A 23 -9.42 -4.45 -7.96
N LEU A 24 -9.72 -5.23 -6.91
CA LEU A 24 -8.69 -5.83 -6.06
C LEU A 24 -7.79 -6.81 -6.83
N ARG A 25 -8.37 -7.65 -7.71
CA ARG A 25 -7.58 -8.56 -8.55
C ARG A 25 -6.63 -7.81 -9.49
N ASP A 26 -7.09 -6.70 -10.06
CA ASP A 26 -6.26 -5.86 -10.91
C ASP A 26 -5.12 -5.19 -10.13
N LEU A 27 -5.40 -4.71 -8.92
CA LEU A 27 -4.39 -4.13 -8.04
C LEU A 27 -3.34 -5.16 -7.62
N HIS A 28 -3.75 -6.39 -7.26
CA HIS A 28 -2.81 -7.49 -7.04
C HIS A 28 -1.98 -7.80 -8.28
N SER A 29 -2.60 -7.82 -9.46
CA SER A 29 -1.90 -8.05 -10.73
C SER A 29 -0.86 -6.95 -11.00
N ILE A 30 -1.22 -5.69 -10.77
CA ILE A 30 -0.31 -4.54 -10.87
C ILE A 30 0.89 -4.72 -9.92
N LEU A 31 0.65 -5.10 -8.66
CA LEU A 31 1.70 -5.27 -7.66
C LEU A 31 2.77 -6.28 -8.11
N HIS A 32 2.34 -7.40 -8.68
CA HIS A 32 3.23 -8.47 -9.13
C HIS A 32 3.88 -8.17 -10.49
N HIS A 33 3.27 -7.31 -11.31
CA HIS A 33 3.73 -7.00 -12.67
C HIS A 33 5.12 -6.34 -12.69
N PRO A 34 6.04 -6.67 -13.63
CA PRO A 34 7.39 -6.09 -13.72
C PRO A 34 7.43 -4.56 -13.72
N ARG A 35 6.38 -3.90 -14.23
CA ARG A 35 6.26 -2.43 -14.29
C ARG A 35 6.14 -1.76 -12.91
N SER A 36 5.63 -2.46 -11.89
CA SER A 36 5.57 -1.89 -10.53
C SER A 36 6.96 -1.73 -9.92
N LEU A 37 7.97 -2.46 -10.42
CA LEU A 37 9.34 -2.34 -9.94
C LEU A 37 9.92 -0.99 -10.38
N ALA A 38 10.22 -0.14 -9.39
CA ALA A 38 10.76 1.18 -9.62
C ALA A 38 12.06 1.12 -10.42
N ARG A 39 12.16 2.01 -11.41
CA ARG A 39 13.33 2.13 -12.28
C ARG A 39 13.94 3.52 -12.08
N PRO A 40 15.27 3.64 -12.05
CA PRO A 40 15.97 4.93 -11.95
C PRO A 40 16.03 5.64 -13.31
N THR A 41 14.96 5.59 -14.11
CA THR A 41 14.92 6.21 -15.44
C THR A 41 13.87 7.32 -15.46
N ALA A 42 14.21 8.45 -16.11
CA ALA A 42 13.37 9.67 -16.11
C ALA A 42 11.96 9.45 -16.70
N ASN A 43 11.82 8.49 -17.63
CA ASN A 43 10.55 8.20 -18.31
C ASN A 43 9.72 7.12 -17.61
N TRP A 44 10.23 6.51 -16.53
CA TRP A 44 9.43 5.55 -15.80
C TRP A 44 8.23 6.24 -15.15
N ARG A 45 7.07 5.61 -15.28
CA ARG A 45 5.82 6.05 -14.66
C ARG A 45 5.25 4.87 -13.89
N PRO A 46 4.97 5.05 -12.59
CA PRO A 46 4.43 3.98 -11.78
C PRO A 46 3.05 3.56 -12.33
N PRO A 47 2.70 2.27 -12.28
CA PRO A 47 1.37 1.84 -12.66
C PRO A 47 0.33 2.38 -11.67
N SER A 48 -0.78 2.85 -12.21
CA SER A 48 -1.91 3.38 -11.45
C SER A 48 -3.22 2.78 -11.94
N LYS A 49 -4.23 2.82 -11.08
CA LYS A 49 -5.60 2.39 -11.38
C LYS A 49 -6.58 3.37 -10.74
N ALA A 50 -7.56 3.82 -11.53
CA ALA A 50 -8.69 4.55 -11.00
C ALA A 50 -9.55 3.60 -10.14
N LEU A 51 -9.95 4.05 -8.95
CA LEU A 51 -10.80 3.28 -8.06
C LEU A 51 -12.27 3.55 -8.36
N PRO A 52 -13.16 2.60 -8.02
CA PRO A 52 -14.61 2.80 -8.08
C PRO A 52 -15.03 4.14 -7.47
N GLY A 53 -15.92 4.86 -8.15
CA GLY A 53 -16.31 6.23 -7.81
C GLY A 53 -15.56 7.32 -8.58
N GLY A 54 -14.45 7.00 -9.28
CA GLY A 54 -13.82 7.86 -10.28
C GLY A 54 -12.89 8.96 -9.75
N ASP A 55 -13.09 9.41 -8.52
CA ASP A 55 -12.32 10.52 -7.95
C ASP A 55 -10.96 10.08 -7.38
N LEU A 56 -10.84 8.81 -7.02
CA LEU A 56 -9.64 8.25 -6.41
C LEU A 56 -8.78 7.50 -7.44
N THR A 57 -7.47 7.70 -7.35
CA THR A 57 -6.47 6.92 -8.10
C THR A 57 -5.48 6.28 -7.13
N MET A 58 -5.26 4.98 -7.29
CA MET A 58 -4.22 4.24 -6.56
C MET A 58 -3.00 4.03 -7.44
N THR A 59 -1.83 4.37 -6.92
CA THR A 59 -0.53 4.12 -7.53
C THR A 59 0.23 3.08 -6.70
N LEU A 60 0.75 2.04 -7.34
CA LEU A 60 1.45 0.94 -6.67
C LEU A 60 2.87 0.81 -7.21
N THR A 61 3.84 0.82 -6.31
CA THR A 61 5.25 0.61 -6.68
C THR A 61 5.91 -0.37 -5.73
N ARG A 62 6.95 -1.05 -6.24
CA ARG A 62 7.86 -1.86 -5.44
C ARG A 62 9.29 -1.44 -5.66
N ARG A 63 10.10 -1.46 -4.60
CA ARG A 63 11.55 -1.21 -4.65
C ARG A 63 12.26 -2.41 -4.04
N ARG A 64 13.41 -2.81 -4.60
CA ARG A 64 14.23 -3.86 -3.99
C ARG A 64 14.78 -3.36 -2.66
N VAL A 65 14.71 -4.21 -1.65
CA VAL A 65 15.24 -3.90 -0.32
C VAL A 65 16.75 -4.10 -0.32
N GLY A 66 17.49 -3.08 0.12
CA GLY A 66 18.94 -3.14 0.27
C GLY A 66 19.37 -3.72 1.61
N GLU A 67 20.64 -4.12 1.70
CA GLU A 67 21.22 -4.83 2.87
C GLU A 67 20.99 -4.12 4.21
N ARG A 68 21.08 -2.79 4.25
CA ARG A 68 20.84 -2.01 5.48
C ARG A 68 19.41 -2.19 6.02
N ALA A 69 18.41 -2.22 5.14
CA ALA A 69 17.02 -2.40 5.54
C ALA A 69 16.77 -3.86 5.97
N LYS A 70 17.37 -4.84 5.28
CA LYS A 70 17.31 -6.25 5.70
C LYS A 70 17.87 -6.45 7.11
N ALA A 71 19.07 -5.91 7.38
CA ALA A 71 19.71 -6.00 8.69
C ALA A 71 18.84 -5.39 9.81
N ARG A 72 18.15 -4.27 9.54
CA ARG A 72 17.24 -3.65 10.51
C ARG A 72 15.98 -4.47 10.78
N VAL A 73 15.44 -5.18 9.79
CA VAL A 73 14.32 -6.11 9.99
C VAL A 73 14.74 -7.31 10.82
N LEU A 74 15.89 -7.90 10.52
CA LEU A 74 16.44 -9.01 11.33
C LEU A 74 16.68 -8.58 12.78
N GLY A 75 17.27 -7.40 13.00
CA GLY A 75 17.49 -6.85 14.35
C GLY A 75 16.21 -6.47 15.10
N TYR A 76 15.08 -6.32 14.40
CA TYR A 76 13.75 -6.12 15.01
C TYR A 76 13.08 -7.45 15.42
N GLY A 77 13.67 -8.59 15.09
CA GLY A 77 13.08 -9.92 15.31
C GLY A 77 12.35 -10.48 14.09
N GLY A 78 12.54 -9.90 12.90
CA GLY A 78 12.01 -10.46 11.67
C GLY A 78 12.69 -11.78 11.31
N GLU A 79 11.92 -12.84 11.07
CA GLU A 79 12.44 -14.17 10.71
C GLU A 79 12.57 -14.39 9.20
N ARG A 80 11.91 -13.55 8.40
CA ARG A 80 11.85 -13.64 6.93
C ARG A 80 12.64 -12.50 6.30
N GLU A 81 13.38 -12.81 5.23
CA GLU A 81 14.14 -11.81 4.48
C GLU A 81 13.19 -10.91 3.66
N PRO A 82 13.22 -9.57 3.86
CA PRO A 82 12.44 -8.65 3.03
C PRO A 82 13.10 -8.48 1.66
N VAL A 83 12.31 -8.68 0.61
CA VAL A 83 12.77 -8.59 -0.79
C VAL A 83 12.31 -7.28 -1.43
N TYR A 84 11.07 -6.89 -1.17
CA TYR A 84 10.49 -5.66 -1.72
C TYR A 84 9.92 -4.77 -0.63
N LEU A 85 10.11 -3.47 -0.80
CA LEU A 85 9.28 -2.45 -0.19
C LEU A 85 8.14 -2.14 -1.15
N ILE A 86 6.92 -2.24 -0.67
CA ILE A 86 5.73 -1.78 -1.37
C ILE A 86 5.43 -0.34 -0.96
N THR A 87 5.06 0.49 -1.93
CA THR A 87 4.51 1.82 -1.69
C THR A 87 3.18 1.92 -2.44
N LEU A 88 2.13 2.16 -1.68
CA LEU A 88 0.78 2.42 -2.15
C LEU A 88 0.46 3.89 -1.89
N ARG A 89 0.07 4.62 -2.93
CA ARG A 89 -0.33 6.02 -2.81
C ARG A 89 -1.73 6.19 -3.39
N ILE A 90 -2.63 6.77 -2.62
CA ILE A 90 -3.99 7.13 -3.05
C ILE A 90 -4.06 8.65 -3.15
N THR A 91 -4.56 9.14 -4.27
CA THR A 91 -4.83 10.56 -4.52
C THR A 91 -6.28 10.76 -4.90
N ASP A 92 -6.86 11.88 -4.50
CA ASP A 92 -8.19 12.34 -4.90
C ASP A 92 -8.02 13.55 -5.84
N GLN A 93 -8.85 13.64 -6.89
CA GLN A 93 -8.77 14.72 -7.90
C GLN A 93 -9.21 16.09 -7.39
N HIS A 94 -10.01 16.12 -6.32
CA HIS A 94 -10.73 17.31 -5.88
C HIS A 94 -10.38 17.74 -4.45
N ARG A 95 -9.98 16.81 -3.59
CA ARG A 95 -9.81 17.08 -2.15
C ARG A 95 -8.73 16.21 -1.49
N ALA A 96 -8.61 16.32 -0.17
CA ALA A 96 -7.82 15.37 0.61
C ALA A 96 -8.53 14.01 0.63
N VAL A 97 -7.74 12.93 0.56
CA VAL A 97 -8.26 11.56 0.63
C VAL A 97 -8.86 11.30 2.02
N ASP A 98 -10.04 10.70 2.06
CA ASP A 98 -10.66 10.22 3.30
C ASP A 98 -9.80 9.09 3.92
N PRO A 99 -9.26 9.26 5.14
CA PRO A 99 -8.39 8.27 5.76
C PRO A 99 -9.10 6.93 6.03
N VAL A 100 -10.40 6.93 6.35
CA VAL A 100 -11.15 5.69 6.61
C VAL A 100 -11.26 4.86 5.35
N LEU A 101 -11.56 5.53 4.23
CA LEU A 101 -11.63 4.88 2.92
C LEU A 101 -10.26 4.41 2.43
N ALA A 102 -9.21 5.22 2.64
CA ALA A 102 -7.85 4.88 2.26
C ALA A 102 -7.35 3.62 2.98
N GLU A 103 -7.48 3.58 4.31
CA GLU A 103 -7.12 2.41 5.10
C GLU A 103 -8.01 1.20 4.75
N GLY A 104 -9.30 1.42 4.44
CA GLY A 104 -10.19 0.38 3.95
C GLY A 104 -9.69 -0.30 2.67
N TRP A 105 -9.14 0.46 1.71
CA TRP A 105 -8.51 -0.10 0.51
C TRP A 105 -7.24 -0.89 0.82
N VAL A 106 -6.41 -0.40 1.75
CA VAL A 106 -5.19 -1.09 2.17
C VAL A 106 -5.53 -2.43 2.82
N ARG A 107 -6.47 -2.44 3.77
CA ARG A 107 -7.01 -3.65 4.39
C ARG A 107 -7.66 -4.57 3.36
N ALA A 108 -8.34 -4.04 2.34
CA ALA A 108 -8.90 -4.90 1.30
C ALA A 108 -7.81 -5.66 0.50
N LEU A 109 -6.59 -5.12 0.39
CA LEU A 109 -5.45 -5.70 -0.32
C LEU A 109 -4.51 -6.54 0.55
N VAL A 110 -4.48 -6.28 1.85
CA VAL A 110 -3.59 -6.93 2.82
C VAL A 110 -4.45 -7.65 3.83
N ASP A 111 -4.21 -8.95 4.01
CA ASP A 111 -4.94 -9.76 4.99
C ASP A 111 -4.98 -9.08 6.36
N ASP A 112 -6.14 -9.09 7.01
CA ASP A 112 -6.36 -8.35 8.26
C ASP A 112 -5.39 -8.78 9.37
N GLU A 113 -4.91 -10.04 9.34
CA GLU A 113 -3.89 -10.58 10.25
C GLU A 113 -2.50 -9.97 10.07
N LEU A 114 -2.23 -9.37 8.90
CA LEU A 114 -0.92 -8.83 8.52
C LEU A 114 -0.92 -7.30 8.42
N ILE A 115 -2.04 -6.65 8.69
CA ILE A 115 -2.20 -5.21 8.54
C ILE A 115 -1.25 -4.41 9.43
N ASP A 116 -0.85 -4.95 10.59
CA ASP A 116 0.10 -4.32 11.52
C ASP A 116 1.51 -4.18 10.91
N SER A 117 1.78 -4.86 9.80
CA SER A 117 3.02 -4.67 9.02
C SER A 117 2.99 -3.44 8.13
N VAL A 118 1.82 -2.79 7.97
CA VAL A 118 1.62 -1.62 7.11
C VAL A 118 1.73 -0.33 7.89
N HIS A 119 2.50 0.60 7.34
CA HIS A 119 2.77 1.90 7.96
C HIS A 119 2.24 3.00 7.06
N GLU A 120 1.38 3.85 7.59
CA GLU A 120 1.04 5.11 6.93
C GLU A 120 2.20 6.10 7.09
N VAL A 121 2.56 6.80 6.01
CA VAL A 121 3.55 7.88 6.04
C VAL A 121 2.86 9.21 5.72
N PRO A 122 3.16 10.29 6.45
CA PRO A 122 2.58 11.61 6.18
C PRO A 122 2.79 12.04 4.73
N SER A 123 1.71 12.38 4.01
CA SER A 123 1.84 12.64 2.56
C SER A 123 0.94 13.75 2.00
N GLY A 124 0.68 14.78 2.81
CA GLY A 124 -0.13 15.94 2.40
C GLY A 124 -1.58 15.56 2.16
N HIS A 125 -2.12 15.87 0.98
CA HIS A 125 -3.50 15.56 0.60
C HIS A 125 -3.74 14.11 0.12
N ALA A 126 -2.67 13.35 -0.05
CA ALA A 126 -2.73 11.94 -0.42
C ALA A 126 -2.59 11.05 0.82
N ALA A 127 -3.08 9.82 0.72
CA ALA A 127 -2.80 8.77 1.70
C ALA A 127 -1.69 7.87 1.13
N THR A 128 -0.59 7.68 1.88
CA THR A 128 0.54 6.85 1.44
C THR A 128 0.86 5.80 2.48
N PHE A 129 0.92 4.55 2.05
CA PHE A 129 1.19 3.39 2.89
C PHE A 129 2.39 2.62 2.36
N VAL A 130 3.19 2.09 3.28
CA VAL A 130 4.39 1.32 2.97
C VAL A 130 4.49 0.09 3.86
N TRP A 131 4.98 -1.00 3.27
CA TRP A 131 5.29 -2.24 4.01
C TRP A 131 6.33 -3.06 3.26
N LEU A 132 7.03 -3.92 4.00
CA LEU A 132 7.98 -4.86 3.44
C LEU A 132 7.29 -6.19 3.14
N VAL A 133 7.74 -6.87 2.09
CA VAL A 133 7.28 -8.22 1.73
C VAL A 133 8.46 -9.13 1.39
N ASP A 134 8.27 -10.43 1.59
CA ASP A 134 9.21 -11.47 1.14
C ASP A 134 9.08 -11.77 -0.37
N ARG A 135 9.77 -12.83 -0.83
CA ARG A 135 9.72 -13.29 -2.23
C ARG A 135 8.34 -13.75 -2.71
N HIS A 136 7.43 -14.06 -1.77
CA HIS A 136 6.06 -14.51 -2.02
C HIS A 136 5.04 -13.38 -1.84
N PHE A 137 5.50 -12.13 -1.69
CA PHE A 137 4.65 -10.96 -1.47
C PHE A 137 3.89 -10.97 -0.14
N VAL A 138 4.31 -11.79 0.83
CA VAL A 138 3.71 -11.80 2.17
C VAL A 138 4.32 -10.68 3.01
N PRO A 139 3.50 -9.78 3.60
CA PRO A 139 3.97 -8.74 4.51
C PRO A 139 4.90 -9.26 5.62
N ILE A 140 5.93 -8.47 5.95
CA ILE A 140 6.88 -8.74 7.02
C ILE A 140 6.76 -7.63 8.08
N PRO A 141 6.56 -7.99 9.37
CA PRO A 141 6.60 -7.05 10.47
C PRO A 141 7.90 -6.26 10.48
N SER A 142 7.80 -4.95 10.66
CA SER A 142 8.96 -4.07 10.61
C SER A 142 8.70 -2.80 11.42
N PRO A 143 9.75 -2.18 12.00
CA PRO A 143 9.56 -1.00 12.82
C PRO A 143 9.27 0.23 11.94
N ALA A 144 8.30 1.05 12.35
CA ALA A 144 7.93 2.29 11.65
C ALA A 144 9.13 3.23 11.39
N SER A 145 10.14 3.19 12.27
CA SER A 145 11.40 3.94 12.14
C SER A 145 12.24 3.60 10.89
N LEU A 146 11.88 2.57 10.13
CA LEU A 146 12.44 2.31 8.80
C LEU A 146 11.94 3.28 7.74
N PHE A 147 10.74 3.84 7.93
CA PHE A 147 10.02 4.56 6.89
C PHE A 147 10.04 6.08 7.04
N VAL A 148 10.64 6.59 8.12
CA VAL A 148 10.71 8.03 8.45
C VAL A 148 11.28 8.89 7.31
N GLY A 149 12.18 8.34 6.48
CA GLY A 149 12.77 9.04 5.33
C GLY A 149 11.99 8.95 4.02
N PHE A 150 10.92 8.16 3.93
CA PHE A 150 10.10 8.04 2.71
C PHE A 150 9.18 9.23 2.48
N THR A 151 8.99 10.07 3.50
CA THR A 151 8.27 11.35 3.44
C THR A 151 8.91 12.39 2.51
N GLN A 152 10.19 12.26 2.13
CA GLN A 152 10.90 13.24 1.31
C GLN A 152 11.06 12.88 -0.18
N ALA A 153 10.58 11.70 -0.60
CA ALA A 153 10.80 11.17 -1.95
C ALA A 153 9.51 10.93 -2.75
N ALA A 154 8.39 11.53 -2.32
CA ALA A 154 7.07 11.42 -2.93
C ALA A 154 6.63 12.74 -3.58
#